data_AF-A0A1F9FWB4-F1
#
_entry.id   AF-A0A1F9FWB4-F1
#
_cell.length_a   1.000
_cell.length_b   1.000
_cell.length_c   1.000
_cell.angle_alpha   90.00
_cell.angle_beta   90.00
_cell.angle_gamma   90.00
#
_symmetry.space_group_name_H-M   'P 1'
#
loop_
_entity.id
_entity.type
_entity.pdbx_description
1 polymer ?
#
loop_
_entity_poly.entity_id
_entity_poly.type
_entity_poly.pdbx_seq_one_letter_code
_entity_poly.pdbx_strand_id
1 'polypeptide(L)'
;MKKVLQIIHELEKAGVIEGYAMGGATALLFYTEPALTFDIDIFVFLPGDQNTQTLINLNPLYVTLQAKGYQAEKEHVTIEGIPVQFIPVYNALVREAVKEASIKEYEGVKTKVLQVEYLLAIHSDISNCVYLS
;
A
#
# COMPACT_ATOMS: atom_id res chain seq x y z
N MET A 1 -3.34 4.61 12.90
CA MET A 1 -3.71 4.47 11.48
C MET A 1 -4.25 5.76 10.84
N LYS A 2 -5.15 6.52 11.47
CA LYS A 2 -5.74 7.75 10.90
C LYS A 2 -4.73 8.73 10.27
N LYS A 3 -3.64 9.05 10.98
CA LYS A 3 -2.63 9.99 10.50
C LYS A 3 -1.83 9.45 9.32
N VAL A 4 -1.56 8.13 9.29
CA VAL A 4 -0.98 7.43 8.13
C VAL A 4 -1.86 7.62 6.89
N LEU A 5 -3.18 7.37 7.01
CA LEU A 5 -4.13 7.57 5.91
C LEU A 5 -4.14 9.01 5.39
N GLN A 6 -4.06 9.99 6.30
CA GLN A 6 -3.96 11.40 5.92
C GLN A 6 -2.69 11.70 5.12
N ILE A 7 -1.54 11.16 5.53
CA ILE A 7 -0.28 11.31 4.79
C ILE A 7 -0.37 10.65 3.41
N ILE A 8 -0.98 9.46 3.30
CA ILE A 8 -1.17 8.80 2.00
C ILE A 8 -2.02 9.66 1.06
N HIS A 9 -3.09 10.28 1.55
CA HIS A 9 -3.88 11.24 0.74
C HIS A 9 -3.09 12.46 0.31
N GLU A 10 -2.17 12.96 1.16
CA GLU A 10 -1.28 14.05 0.76
C GLU A 10 -0.35 13.62 -0.37
N LEU A 11 0.17 12.40 -0.34
CA LEU A 11 1.03 11.84 -1.40
C LEU A 11 0.25 11.69 -2.71
N GLU A 12 -0.98 11.16 -2.66
CA GLU A 12 -1.85 11.02 -3.84
C GLU A 12 -2.22 12.39 -4.41
N LYS A 13 -2.59 13.34 -3.55
CA LYS A 13 -2.91 14.72 -3.96
C LYS A 13 -1.73 15.47 -4.55
N ALA A 14 -0.52 15.21 -4.06
CA ALA A 14 0.71 15.79 -4.58
C ALA A 14 1.20 15.13 -5.88
N GLY A 15 0.54 14.07 -6.35
CA GLY A 15 0.94 13.32 -7.55
C GLY A 15 2.23 12.50 -7.36
N VAL A 16 2.67 12.30 -6.11
CA VAL A 16 3.81 11.43 -5.78
C VAL A 16 3.44 9.96 -6.01
N ILE A 17 2.17 9.64 -5.79
CA ILE A 17 1.52 8.38 -6.19
C ILE A 17 0.27 8.74 -7.01
N GLU A 18 -0.06 7.95 -8.03
CA GLU A 18 -1.23 8.17 -8.89
C GLU A 18 -2.51 7.55 -8.30
N GLY A 19 -2.35 6.60 -7.37
CA GLY A 19 -3.43 5.91 -6.69
C GLY A 19 -2.89 4.85 -5.75
N TYR A 20 -3.73 4.40 -4.82
CA TYR A 20 -3.33 3.40 -3.85
C TYR A 20 -4.50 2.52 -3.39
N ALA A 21 -4.17 1.41 -2.74
CA ALA A 21 -5.08 0.67 -1.89
C ALA A 21 -4.33 0.02 -0.72
N MET A 22 -4.97 0.01 0.46
CA MET A 22 -4.49 -0.73 1.61
C MET A 22 -4.74 -2.23 1.41
N GLY A 23 -3.70 -3.02 1.62
CA GLY A 23 -3.75 -4.47 1.58
C GLY A 23 -3.19 -5.12 2.83
N GLY A 24 -2.74 -6.37 2.68
CA GLY A 24 -2.12 -7.12 3.77
C GLY A 24 -3.07 -7.49 4.90
N ALA A 25 -2.49 -7.89 6.02
CA ALA A 25 -3.27 -8.26 7.20
C ALA A 25 -4.05 -7.07 7.78
N THR A 26 -3.51 -5.84 7.69
CA THR A 26 -4.19 -4.64 8.19
C THR A 26 -5.48 -4.33 7.42
N ALA A 27 -5.57 -4.66 6.12
CA ALA A 27 -6.82 -4.53 5.37
C ALA A 27 -7.95 -5.44 5.89
N LEU A 28 -7.62 -6.57 6.54
CA LEU A 28 -8.62 -7.48 7.11
C LEU A 28 -9.40 -6.87 8.27
N LEU A 29 -8.87 -5.82 8.91
CA LEU A 29 -9.58 -5.04 9.95
C LEU A 29 -10.92 -4.48 9.45
N PHE A 30 -11.10 -4.34 8.14
CA PHE A 30 -12.34 -3.85 7.53
C PHE A 30 -13.34 -4.95 7.16
N TYR A 31 -12.99 -6.23 7.39
CA TYR A 31 -13.79 -7.38 6.98
C TYR A 31 -14.04 -8.39 8.11
N THR A 32 -13.16 -8.47 9.13
CA THR A 32 -13.27 -9.42 10.23
C THR A 32 -12.78 -8.83 11.55
N GLU A 33 -12.91 -9.58 12.65
CA GLU A 33 -12.42 -9.16 13.96
C GLU A 33 -10.89 -8.96 13.97
N PRO A 34 -10.38 -7.99 14.75
CA PRO A 34 -8.96 -7.63 14.69
C PRO A 34 -8.04 -8.77 15.15
N ALA A 35 -7.09 -9.15 14.30
CA ALA A 35 -5.85 -9.79 14.72
C ALA A 35 -4.77 -8.71 14.88
N LEU A 36 -3.82 -8.91 15.79
CA LEU A 36 -2.66 -8.03 15.95
C LEU A 36 -1.86 -7.99 14.64
N THR A 37 -1.79 -6.83 13.99
CA THR A 37 -0.94 -6.58 12.82
C THR A 37 0.05 -5.46 13.16
N PHE A 38 1.28 -5.58 12.68
CA PHE A 38 2.38 -4.67 13.07
C PHE A 38 2.68 -3.62 11.99
N ASP A 39 2.35 -3.88 10.73
CA ASP A 39 2.63 -3.02 9.59
C ASP A 39 1.42 -2.80 8.68
N ILE A 40 1.47 -1.74 7.89
CA ILE A 40 0.45 -1.38 6.90
C ILE A 40 1.03 -1.54 5.50
N ASP A 41 0.46 -2.44 4.72
CA ASP A 41 0.79 -2.61 3.31
C ASP A 41 -0.03 -1.64 2.45
N ILE A 42 0.65 -0.76 1.73
CA ILE A 42 0.02 0.19 0.81
C ILE A 42 0.49 -0.12 -0.61
N PHE A 43 -0.41 -0.66 -1.42
CA PHE A 43 -0.17 -0.90 -2.83
C PHE A 43 -0.35 0.40 -3.60
N VAL A 44 0.64 0.81 -4.40
CA VAL A 44 0.67 2.14 -5.05
C VAL A 44 0.92 2.06 -6.54
N PHE A 45 0.22 2.91 -7.30
CA PHE A 45 0.62 3.29 -8.65
C PHE A 45 1.64 4.43 -8.57
N LEU A 46 2.83 4.26 -9.15
CA LEU A 46 3.79 5.35 -9.29
C LEU A 46 3.62 6.04 -10.65
N PRO A 47 3.97 7.34 -10.74
CA PRO A 47 3.95 8.05 -12.00
C PRO A 47 4.74 7.34 -13.10
N GLY A 48 4.08 7.02 -14.20
CA GLY A 48 4.70 6.37 -15.37
C GLY A 48 4.68 4.83 -15.39
N ASP A 49 4.11 4.16 -14.39
CA ASP A 49 4.03 2.68 -14.29
C ASP A 49 2.99 2.02 -15.23
N GLN A 50 2.46 2.78 -16.21
CA GLN A 50 1.31 2.35 -16.98
C GLN A 50 1.66 1.39 -18.13
N ASN A 51 2.91 1.35 -18.65
CA ASN A 51 3.15 0.64 -19.94
C ASN A 51 4.57 0.15 -20.28
N THR A 52 5.57 0.12 -19.39
CA THR A 52 6.93 -0.22 -19.83
C THR A 52 7.68 -1.14 -18.88
N GLN A 53 8.54 -2.00 -19.43
CA GLN A 53 9.56 -2.80 -18.74
C GLN A 53 10.64 -1.92 -18.08
N THR A 54 10.26 -0.74 -17.61
CA THR A 54 11.12 0.21 -16.91
C THR A 54 11.25 -0.22 -15.46
N LEU A 55 12.45 -0.04 -14.91
CA LEU A 55 12.69 -0.22 -13.49
C LEU A 55 11.74 0.68 -12.69
N ILE A 56 10.97 0.06 -11.79
CA ILE A 56 10.06 0.75 -10.88
C ILE A 56 10.90 1.66 -9.96
N ASN A 57 10.58 2.96 -9.93
CA ASN A 57 11.35 3.95 -9.18
C ASN A 57 10.57 4.50 -7.99
N LEU A 58 10.82 3.94 -6.81
CA LEU A 58 10.26 4.41 -5.53
C LEU A 58 10.96 5.64 -4.96
N ASN A 59 12.10 6.07 -5.52
CA ASN A 59 12.91 7.14 -4.95
C ASN A 59 12.13 8.46 -4.72
N PRO A 60 11.27 8.94 -5.65
CA PRO A 60 10.50 10.16 -5.40
C PRO A 60 9.59 10.09 -4.17
N LEU A 61 9.02 8.91 -3.91
CA LEU A 61 8.18 8.64 -2.75
C LEU A 61 8.98 8.74 -1.45
N TYR A 62 10.11 8.04 -1.39
CA TYR A 62 10.97 8.03 -0.20
C TYR A 62 11.58 9.40 0.07
N VAL A 63 12.03 10.13 -0.96
CA VAL A 63 12.54 11.50 -0.81
C VAL A 63 11.46 12.45 -0.27
N THR A 64 10.22 12.34 -0.77
CA THR A 64 9.10 13.15 -0.27
C THR A 64 8.80 12.85 1.20
N LEU A 65 8.79 11.57 1.58
CA LEU A 65 8.56 11.13 2.96
C LEU A 65 9.69 11.59 3.89
N GLN A 66 10.94 11.48 3.46
CA GLN A 66 12.10 11.97 4.19
C GLN A 66 12.05 13.50 4.39
N ALA A 67 11.67 14.25 3.37
CA ALA A 67 11.48 15.70 3.47
C ALA A 67 10.36 16.10 4.45
N LYS A 68 9.38 15.22 4.69
CA LYS A 68 8.34 15.36 5.71
C LYS A 68 8.79 14.91 7.11
N GLY A 69 10.02 14.40 7.26
CA GLY A 69 10.58 13.93 8.52
C GLY A 69 10.37 12.44 8.81
N TYR A 70 9.81 11.68 7.86
CA TYR A 70 9.61 10.24 8.01
C TYR A 70 10.83 9.47 7.52
N GLN A 71 11.40 8.61 8.37
CA GLN A 71 12.59 7.83 8.05
C GLN A 71 12.19 6.46 7.50
N ALA A 72 12.92 6.02 6.48
CA ALA A 72 12.84 4.65 5.98
C ALA A 72 13.71 3.74 6.83
N GLU A 73 13.17 2.60 7.23
CA GLU A 73 13.86 1.51 7.92
C GLU A 73 13.58 0.21 7.17
N LYS A 74 14.60 -0.32 6.49
CA LYS A 74 14.48 -1.49 5.60
C LYS A 74 13.44 -1.25 4.49
N GLU A 75 12.39 -2.07 4.45
CA GLU A 75 11.30 -2.02 3.47
C GLU A 75 10.14 -1.11 3.90
N HIS A 76 10.23 -0.51 5.09
CA HIS A 76 9.15 0.27 5.70
C HIS A 76 9.53 1.73 5.89
N VAL A 77 8.54 2.61 5.91
CA VAL A 77 8.66 3.98 6.41
C VAL A 77 7.87 4.08 7.71
N THR A 78 8.50 4.55 8.77
CA THR A 78 7.81 4.76 10.05
C THR A 78 7.04 6.07 10.01
N ILE A 79 5.71 5.97 9.95
CA ILE A 79 4.80 7.13 9.96
C ILE A 79 4.03 7.10 11.27
N GLU A 80 4.31 8.06 12.15
CA GLU A 80 3.62 8.21 13.46
C GLU A 80 3.73 6.94 14.33
N GLY A 81 4.90 6.29 14.30
CA GLY A 81 5.17 5.05 15.04
C GLY A 81 4.60 3.78 14.41
N ILE A 82 4.01 3.87 13.22
CA ILE A 82 3.47 2.72 12.49
C ILE A 82 4.37 2.44 11.27
N PRO A 83 4.92 1.23 11.13
CA PRO A 83 5.60 0.79 9.92
C PRO A 83 4.64 0.75 8.73
N VAL A 84 5.01 1.40 7.63
CA VAL A 84 4.24 1.41 6.38
C VAL A 84 5.12 0.88 5.25
N GLN A 85 4.71 -0.21 4.62
CA GLN A 85 5.37 -0.75 3.44
C GLN A 85 4.67 -0.22 2.18
N PHE A 86 5.42 0.41 1.29
CA PHE A 86 4.91 0.85 -0.01
C PHE A 86 5.27 -0.18 -1.07
N ILE A 87 4.24 -0.82 -1.64
CA ILE A 87 4.39 -1.90 -2.61
C ILE A 87 3.93 -1.38 -3.98
N PRO A 88 4.84 -1.20 -4.95
CA PRO A 88 4.44 -0.86 -6.31
C PRO A 88 3.51 -1.92 -6.90
N VAL A 89 2.58 -1.51 -7.75
CA VAL A 89 1.79 -2.46 -8.55
C VAL A 89 2.71 -3.22 -9.51
N TYR A 90 2.98 -4.49 -9.21
CA TYR A 90 4.00 -5.29 -9.90
C TYR A 90 3.47 -6.30 -10.93
N ASN A 91 2.17 -6.61 -10.93
CA ASN A 91 1.56 -7.52 -11.90
C ASN A 91 0.11 -7.13 -12.23
N ALA A 92 -0.52 -7.89 -13.15
CA ALA A 92 -1.90 -7.64 -13.58
C ALA A 92 -2.92 -7.84 -12.45
N LEU A 93 -2.73 -8.86 -11.61
CA LEU A 93 -3.62 -9.16 -10.47
C LEU A 93 -3.66 -7.99 -9.48
N VAL A 94 -2.48 -7.50 -9.06
CA VAL A 94 -2.38 -6.37 -8.13
C VAL A 94 -2.92 -5.09 -8.76
N ARG A 95 -2.72 -4.89 -10.07
CA ARG A 95 -3.27 -3.74 -10.81
C ARG A 95 -4.79 -3.73 -10.77
N GLU A 96 -5.40 -4.88 -11.02
CA GLU A 96 -6.85 -5.06 -10.93
C GLU A 96 -7.33 -4.83 -9.50
N ALA A 97 -6.65 -5.44 -8.52
CA ALA A 97 -6.97 -5.32 -7.11
C ALA A 97 -7.02 -3.87 -6.62
N VAL A 98 -6.02 -3.05 -6.98
CA VAL A 98 -5.98 -1.63 -6.60
C VAL A 98 -7.08 -0.82 -7.31
N LYS A 99 -7.39 -1.14 -8.57
CA LYS A 99 -8.46 -0.45 -9.33
C LYS A 99 -9.84 -0.75 -8.77
N GLU A 100 -10.09 -1.99 -8.38
CA GLU A 100 -11.35 -2.48 -7.83
C GLU A 100 -11.44 -2.30 -6.30
N ALA A 101 -10.48 -1.59 -5.68
CA ALA A 101 -10.45 -1.39 -4.24
C ALA A 101 -11.73 -0.70 -3.73
N SER A 102 -12.26 -1.21 -2.62
CA SER A 102 -13.47 -0.67 -2.00
C SER A 102 -13.14 0.52 -1.10
N ILE A 103 -13.97 1.56 -1.15
CA ILE A 103 -13.87 2.67 -0.20
C ILE A 103 -14.42 2.23 1.16
N LYS A 104 -13.58 2.30 2.19
CA LYS A 104 -13.93 2.08 3.60
C LYS A 104 -13.70 3.35 4.39
N GLU A 105 -14.21 3.41 5.61
CA GLU A 105 -14.00 4.53 6.53
C GLU A 105 -13.33 4.06 7.82
N TYR A 106 -12.30 4.79 8.25
CA TYR A 106 -11.64 4.58 9.53
C TYR A 106 -11.51 5.92 10.26
N GLU A 107 -12.12 6.04 11.44
CA GLU A 107 -12.10 7.25 12.28
C GLU A 107 -12.42 8.56 11.50
N GLY A 108 -13.39 8.48 10.59
CA GLY A 108 -13.82 9.60 9.73
C GLY A 108 -12.93 9.87 8.51
N VAL A 109 -11.92 9.03 8.26
CA VAL A 109 -11.05 9.11 7.07
C VAL A 109 -11.43 7.99 6.10
N LYS A 110 -11.89 8.36 4.91
CA LYS A 110 -12.14 7.40 3.83
C LYS A 110 -10.83 6.88 3.27
N THR A 111 -10.73 5.59 2.99
CA THR A 111 -9.54 4.99 2.38
C THR A 111 -9.93 3.85 1.43
N LYS A 112 -9.08 3.58 0.43
CA LYS A 112 -9.25 2.47 -0.50
C LYS A 112 -8.65 1.22 0.12
N VAL A 113 -9.43 0.15 0.23
CA VAL A 113 -9.01 -1.14 0.80
C VAL A 113 -9.25 -2.22 -0.24
N LEU A 114 -8.27 -3.10 -0.45
CA LEU A 114 -8.43 -4.24 -1.34
C LEU A 114 -9.64 -5.08 -0.92
N GLN A 115 -10.36 -5.64 -1.89
CA GLN A 115 -11.45 -6.57 -1.60
C GLN A 115 -10.88 -7.89 -1.05
N VAL A 116 -11.68 -8.63 -0.28
CA VAL A 116 -11.20 -9.81 0.45
C VAL A 116 -10.67 -10.90 -0.49
N GLU A 117 -11.26 -11.04 -1.67
CA GLU A 117 -10.85 -11.99 -2.71
C GLU A 117 -9.44 -11.67 -3.21
N TYR A 118 -9.13 -10.38 -3.40
CA TYR A 118 -7.79 -9.95 -3.80
C TYR A 118 -6.77 -10.13 -2.67
N LEU A 119 -7.16 -9.90 -1.41
CA LEU A 119 -6.27 -10.15 -0.26
C LEU A 119 -5.83 -11.62 -0.22
N LEU A 120 -6.77 -12.55 -0.41
CA LEU A 120 -6.50 -13.99 -0.45
C LEU A 120 -5.66 -14.39 -1.68
N ALA A 121 -5.99 -13.85 -2.85
CA ALA A 121 -5.27 -14.14 -4.09
C ALA A 121 -3.81 -13.66 -4.04
N ILE A 122 -3.57 -12.43 -3.59
CA ILE A 122 -2.22 -11.84 -3.46
C ILE A 122 -1.39 -12.60 -2.41
N HIS A 123 -2.00 -12.97 -1.27
CA HIS A 123 -1.29 -13.78 -0.27
C HIS A 123 -0.83 -15.13 -0.82
N SER A 124 -1.65 -15.76 -1.66
CA SER A 124 -1.32 -17.03 -2.31
C SER A 124 -0.24 -16.87 -3.38
N ASP A 125 -0.25 -15.77 -4.14
CA ASP A 125 0.76 -15.43 -5.15
C ASP A 125 2.15 -15.26 -4.51
N ILE A 126 2.22 -14.53 -3.39
CA ILE A 126 3.47 -14.33 -2.62
C ILE A 126 3.96 -15.65 -2.04
N SER A 127 3.06 -16.50 -1.54
CA SER A 127 3.42 -17.81 -0.96
C SER A 127 4.03 -18.75 -2.01
N ASN A 128 3.53 -18.74 -3.25
CA ASN A 128 4.10 -19.53 -4.34
C ASN A 128 5.53 -19.12 -4.72
N CYS A 129 5.90 -17.86 -4.47
CA CYS A 129 7.26 -17.37 -4.70
C CYS A 129 8.26 -17.90 -3.65
N VAL A 130 7.80 -18.16 -2.42
CA VAL A 130 8.64 -18.65 -1.31
C VAL A 130 8.84 -20.18 -1.33
N TYR A 131 7.90 -20.94 -1.90
CA TYR A 131 8.01 -22.41 -2.00
C TYR A 131 8.76 -22.92 -3.25
N LEU A 132 9.27 -22.03 -4.11
CA LEU A 132 10.04 -22.36 -5.31
C LEU A 132 11.53 -21.95 -5.23
N SER A 133 12.00 -21.49 -4.06
CA SER A 133 13.40 -21.18 -3.76
C SER A 133 14.00 -22.16 -2.75
#